data_AF-A0A351C9F7-F1
#
_entry.id   AF-A0A351C9F7-F1
#
_cell.length_a   1.000
_cell.length_b   1.000
_cell.length_c   1.000
_cell.angle_alpha   90.00
_cell.angle_beta   90.00
_cell.angle_gamma   90.00
#
_symmetry.space_group_name_H-M   'P 1'
#
loop_
_entity.id
_entity.type
_entity.pdbx_description
1 polymer ?
#
loop_
_entity_poly.entity_id
_entity_poly.type
_entity_poly.pdbx_seq_one_letter_code
_entity_poly.pdbx_strand_id
1 'polypeptide(L)'
;MSTNNDYFPGIKSIQFEGPDSRNPLAFRFYDADRVVAGKPLKDHLKFACAYWHSFCNAGADPFGEGTRIFPWNEAPDAISRAKGKMDAAFEFMSKLGLGYFCFHDFDLVEEGDSLSQSAQRLDMITDYASSKMAETGIKVLWGTANLFSNTRYMNGAATNPDFKVVSHAAAQVKHALDATIKLNGENYVFWGGREGYMSLLNTDMKRELDHLARFLHAARDYARAQGFQGSFFIEPKPCEPSKHQYDYDAATVVGFLNQYGLQDDFKLNIEVNHATLSGHTFQHELEVSAGANMLGSIDANRGDYQNGWDTDQFPTNLYELTEAMLVILRAGGFQGGGINFDAKVRRNSIDNADLFYAHIGGMDLFARALIVADQIQKESPLENMRASRYSSFDSGSGKAFENGQLSLEDLHRLAVEGDHPHPTSGRQELFENLINLYL
;
A
#
# COMPACT_ATOMS: atom_id res chain seq x y z
N MET A 1 -0.24 -30.28 20.99
CA MET A 1 -1.28 -29.64 21.82
C MET A 1 -0.90 -28.17 21.89
N SER A 2 -1.50 -27.31 21.08
CA SER A 2 -1.20 -25.87 21.16
C SER A 2 -1.73 -25.38 22.50
N THR A 3 -0.85 -24.79 23.31
CA THR A 3 -1.27 -23.92 24.39
C THR A 3 -1.95 -22.74 23.72
N ASN A 4 -3.28 -22.70 23.80
CA ASN A 4 -4.10 -21.60 23.29
C ASN A 4 -3.84 -20.38 24.19
N ASN A 5 -2.71 -19.71 23.97
CA ASN A 5 -2.39 -18.47 24.65
C ASN A 5 -3.32 -17.40 24.07
N ASP A 6 -4.27 -16.91 24.86
CA ASP A 6 -5.09 -15.74 24.55
C ASP A 6 -4.20 -14.50 24.71
N TYR A 7 -3.65 -13.99 23.60
CA TYR A 7 -2.76 -12.85 23.58
C TYR A 7 -3.50 -11.53 23.79
N PHE A 8 -4.81 -11.49 23.53
CA PHE A 8 -5.66 -10.31 23.70
C PHE A 8 -6.83 -10.60 24.65
N PRO A 9 -6.54 -10.84 25.94
CA PRO A 9 -7.56 -11.26 26.91
C PRO A 9 -8.63 -10.18 27.09
N GLY A 10 -9.88 -10.62 27.14
CA GLY A 10 -11.04 -9.75 27.31
C GLY A 10 -11.54 -9.06 26.03
N ILE A 11 -10.79 -9.14 24.93
CA ILE A 11 -11.24 -8.63 23.62
C ILE A 11 -11.89 -9.78 22.85
N LYS A 12 -13.17 -9.61 22.52
CA LYS A 12 -13.96 -10.55 21.70
C LYS A 12 -13.85 -10.18 20.22
N SER A 13 -14.38 -11.03 19.35
CA SER A 13 -14.53 -10.69 17.93
C SER A 13 -15.36 -9.40 17.76
N ILE A 14 -14.80 -8.44 17.04
CA ILE A 14 -15.39 -7.13 16.77
C ILE A 14 -16.58 -7.30 15.82
N GLN A 15 -17.71 -6.72 16.19
CA GLN A 15 -18.97 -6.83 15.44
C GLN A 15 -19.36 -5.48 14.85
N PHE A 16 -20.16 -5.50 13.79
CA PHE A 16 -20.88 -4.32 13.32
C PHE A 16 -22.07 -4.03 14.25
N GLU A 17 -22.13 -2.81 14.77
CA GLU A 17 -23.21 -2.32 15.65
C GLU A 17 -23.98 -1.12 15.06
N GLY A 18 -23.56 -0.63 13.89
CA GLY A 18 -24.20 0.49 13.21
C GLY A 18 -23.72 1.88 13.65
N PRO A 19 -24.14 2.93 12.90
CA PRO A 19 -23.56 4.27 12.99
C PRO A 19 -23.81 4.98 14.33
N ASP A 20 -24.86 4.58 15.05
CA ASP A 20 -25.21 5.16 16.35
C ASP A 20 -24.43 4.53 17.52
N SER A 21 -23.67 3.45 17.30
CA SER A 21 -22.89 2.81 18.36
C SER A 21 -21.81 3.74 18.92
N ARG A 22 -21.63 3.67 20.24
CA ARG A 22 -20.55 4.33 20.99
C ARG A 22 -19.55 3.32 21.57
N ASN A 23 -19.71 2.02 21.29
CA ASN A 23 -18.78 0.99 21.73
C ASN A 23 -17.44 1.11 20.97
N PRO A 24 -16.31 1.45 21.61
CA PRO A 24 -15.03 1.62 20.91
C PRO A 24 -14.50 0.32 20.28
N LEU A 25 -15.02 -0.85 20.68
CA LEU A 25 -14.69 -2.17 20.14
C LEU A 25 -15.80 -2.73 19.24
N ALA A 26 -16.34 -1.90 18.35
CA ALA A 26 -17.33 -2.28 17.34
C ALA A 26 -17.16 -1.48 16.05
N PHE A 27 -17.56 -2.04 14.91
CA PHE A 27 -17.65 -1.30 13.65
C PHE A 27 -18.97 -0.52 13.59
N ARG A 28 -18.90 0.70 13.05
CA ARG A 28 -20.04 1.60 12.82
C ARG A 28 -20.46 1.62 11.36
N PHE A 29 -19.51 1.38 10.46
CA PHE A 29 -19.71 1.49 9.01
C PHE A 29 -19.21 0.24 8.27
N TYR A 30 -18.20 -0.45 8.79
CA TYR A 30 -17.72 -1.69 8.20
C TYR A 30 -18.63 -2.87 8.57
N ASP A 31 -19.60 -3.13 7.72
CA ASP A 31 -20.34 -4.38 7.62
C ASP A 31 -19.81 -5.17 6.42
N ALA A 32 -19.06 -6.23 6.66
CA ALA A 32 -18.30 -6.97 5.64
C ALA A 32 -19.16 -7.41 4.43
N ASP A 33 -20.42 -7.78 4.67
CA ASP A 33 -21.35 -8.28 3.66
C ASP A 33 -22.23 -7.19 3.03
N ARG A 34 -22.16 -5.95 3.51
CA ARG A 34 -22.89 -4.83 2.92
C ARG A 34 -22.43 -4.60 1.48
N VAL A 35 -23.39 -4.58 0.56
CA VAL A 35 -23.14 -4.32 -0.86
C VAL A 35 -23.10 -2.82 -1.12
N VAL A 36 -22.00 -2.34 -1.70
CA VAL A 36 -21.77 -0.96 -2.15
C VAL A 36 -21.26 -1.02 -3.58
N ALA A 37 -21.68 -0.12 -4.48
CA ALA A 37 -21.26 -0.16 -5.90
C ALA A 37 -21.33 -1.56 -6.58
N GLY A 38 -22.25 -2.43 -6.14
CA GLY A 38 -22.46 -3.78 -6.69
C GLY A 38 -21.58 -4.90 -6.10
N LYS A 39 -20.74 -4.64 -5.10
CA LYS A 39 -19.86 -5.64 -4.49
C LYS A 39 -19.81 -5.51 -2.95
N PRO A 40 -19.62 -6.61 -2.20
CA PRO A 40 -19.49 -6.54 -0.73
C PRO A 40 -18.30 -5.69 -0.30
N LEU A 41 -18.42 -4.96 0.83
CA LEU A 41 -17.35 -4.13 1.38
C LEU A 41 -16.04 -4.93 1.56
N LYS A 42 -16.12 -6.15 2.08
CA LYS A 42 -14.93 -7.00 2.28
C LYS A 42 -14.15 -7.27 0.98
N ASP A 43 -14.86 -7.38 -0.14
CA ASP A 43 -14.25 -7.69 -1.43
C ASP A 43 -13.71 -6.42 -2.10
N HIS A 44 -14.32 -5.26 -1.85
CA HIS A 44 -13.79 -3.96 -2.28
C HIS A 44 -12.49 -3.62 -1.56
N LEU A 45 -12.52 -3.75 -0.23
CA LEU A 45 -11.49 -3.19 0.64
C LEU A 45 -10.35 -4.19 0.85
N LYS A 46 -10.63 -5.49 0.90
CA LYS A 46 -9.63 -6.56 1.11
C LYS A 46 -8.60 -6.17 2.18
N PHE A 47 -9.10 -5.73 3.34
CA PHE A 47 -8.24 -5.18 4.39
C PHE A 47 -7.15 -6.17 4.81
N ALA A 48 -5.92 -5.66 4.89
CA ALA A 48 -4.75 -6.42 5.30
C ALA A 48 -4.07 -5.80 6.53
N CYS A 49 -3.50 -6.66 7.38
CA CYS A 49 -2.66 -6.26 8.50
C CYS A 49 -1.19 -6.20 8.09
N ALA A 50 -0.53 -5.07 8.34
CA ALA A 50 0.93 -4.97 8.27
C ALA A 50 1.57 -5.70 9.45
N TYR A 51 2.33 -6.77 9.17
CA TYR A 51 2.90 -7.61 10.22
C TYR A 51 4.00 -6.88 11.01
N TRP A 52 4.83 -6.07 10.32
CA TRP A 52 5.93 -5.31 10.93
C TRP A 52 5.43 -4.33 11.99
N HIS A 53 4.43 -3.50 11.68
CA HIS A 53 3.92 -2.51 12.61
C HIS A 53 3.12 -3.10 13.77
N SER A 54 2.32 -4.13 13.49
CA SER A 54 1.43 -4.69 14.50
C SER A 54 2.18 -5.57 15.52
N PHE A 55 3.17 -6.35 15.05
CA PHE A 55 3.77 -7.43 15.85
C PHE A 55 5.30 -7.39 15.99
N CYS A 56 5.99 -6.51 15.24
CA CYS A 56 7.45 -6.34 15.36
C CYS A 56 7.83 -4.98 15.96
N ASN A 57 7.09 -3.92 15.64
CA ASN A 57 7.42 -2.56 16.06
C ASN A 57 7.13 -2.34 17.55
N ALA A 58 8.21 -2.34 18.34
CA ALA A 58 8.17 -2.10 19.78
C ALA A 58 8.10 -0.61 20.18
N GLY A 59 7.98 0.32 19.22
CA GLY A 59 7.85 1.75 19.48
C GLY A 59 9.17 2.49 19.71
N ALA A 60 10.31 1.92 19.29
CA ALA A 60 11.58 2.64 19.30
C ALA A 60 11.54 3.78 18.26
N ASP A 61 12.23 4.88 18.57
CA ASP A 61 12.40 6.03 17.68
C ASP A 61 13.86 6.53 17.75
N PRO A 62 14.29 7.51 16.93
CA PRO A 62 15.68 7.98 16.94
C PRO A 62 16.20 8.52 18.29
N PHE A 63 15.31 8.74 19.27
CA PHE A 63 15.60 9.41 20.54
C PHE A 63 15.27 8.56 21.77
N GLY A 64 14.77 7.34 21.61
CA GLY A 64 14.38 6.51 22.73
C GLY A 64 14.19 5.03 22.40
N GLU A 65 14.35 4.21 23.43
CA GLU A 65 14.10 2.77 23.37
C GLU A 65 12.62 2.45 23.12
N GLY A 66 12.36 1.19 22.75
CA GLY A 66 11.01 0.66 22.58
C GLY A 66 10.21 0.69 23.88
N THR A 67 8.92 0.93 23.76
CA THR A 67 7.96 1.06 24.87
C THR A 67 7.04 -0.15 25.02
N ARG A 68 6.93 -0.99 23.98
CA ARG A 68 6.07 -2.18 23.98
C ARG A 68 6.90 -3.43 24.23
N ILE A 69 6.41 -4.27 25.14
CA ILE A 69 7.00 -5.57 25.44
C ILE A 69 6.07 -6.64 24.88
N PHE A 70 6.55 -7.41 23.93
CA PHE A 70 5.76 -8.45 23.31
C PHE A 70 5.94 -9.79 24.02
N PRO A 71 4.85 -10.45 24.47
CA PRO A 71 4.94 -11.69 25.24
C PRO A 71 5.53 -12.85 24.42
N TRP A 72 5.36 -12.85 23.10
CA TRP A 72 5.98 -13.86 22.23
C TRP A 72 7.50 -13.74 22.13
N ASN A 73 8.12 -12.64 22.57
CA ASN A 73 9.56 -12.48 22.57
C ASN A 73 10.27 -13.20 23.75
N GLU A 74 9.52 -13.74 24.71
CA GLU A 74 10.08 -14.44 25.88
C GLU A 74 10.59 -15.86 25.57
N ALA A 75 10.18 -16.44 24.44
CA ALA A 75 10.58 -17.80 24.07
C ALA A 75 12.10 -17.87 23.75
N PRO A 76 12.77 -19.01 24.05
CA PRO A 76 14.24 -19.08 24.05
C PRO A 76 14.87 -19.03 22.65
N ASP A 77 14.17 -19.55 21.63
CA ASP A 77 14.68 -19.64 20.27
C ASP A 77 13.80 -18.89 19.25
N ALA A 78 14.41 -18.52 18.13
CA ALA A 78 13.79 -17.71 17.08
C ALA A 78 12.51 -18.33 16.50
N ILE A 79 12.46 -19.66 16.34
CA ILE A 79 11.29 -20.34 15.77
C ILE A 79 10.14 -20.34 16.77
N SER A 80 10.40 -20.60 18.05
CA SER A 80 9.38 -20.53 19.10
C SER A 80 8.82 -19.12 19.25
N ARG A 81 9.67 -18.07 19.20
CA ARG A 81 9.21 -16.67 19.19
C ARG A 81 8.37 -16.35 17.97
N ALA A 82 8.80 -16.78 16.78
CA ALA A 82 8.09 -16.58 15.53
C ALA A 82 6.69 -17.25 15.53
N LYS A 83 6.58 -18.48 16.06
CA LYS A 83 5.30 -19.17 16.20
C LYS A 83 4.35 -18.45 17.17
N GLY A 84 4.85 -18.02 18.33
CA GLY A 84 4.05 -17.23 19.27
C GLY A 84 3.57 -15.90 18.68
N LYS A 85 4.42 -15.23 17.89
CA LYS A 85 4.06 -14.02 17.15
C LYS A 85 2.97 -14.28 16.11
N MET A 86 3.08 -15.39 15.38
CA MET A 86 2.07 -15.83 14.40
C MET A 86 0.75 -16.17 15.08
N ASP A 87 0.78 -16.83 16.24
CA ASP A 87 -0.42 -17.15 17.04
C ASP A 87 -1.15 -15.86 17.43
N ALA A 88 -0.43 -14.87 17.97
CA ALA A 88 -0.98 -13.57 18.30
C ALA A 88 -1.52 -12.85 17.06
N ALA A 89 -0.78 -12.85 15.95
CA ALA A 89 -1.21 -12.20 14.72
C ALA A 89 -2.53 -12.76 14.19
N PHE A 90 -2.66 -14.08 14.12
CA PHE A 90 -3.88 -14.73 13.62
C PHE A 90 -5.05 -14.59 14.60
N GLU A 91 -4.80 -14.56 15.91
CA GLU A 91 -5.82 -14.24 16.91
C GLU A 91 -6.36 -12.81 16.70
N PHE A 92 -5.46 -11.82 16.60
CA PHE A 92 -5.79 -10.42 16.37
C PHE A 92 -6.63 -10.22 15.10
N MET A 93 -6.12 -10.73 13.98
CA MET A 93 -6.79 -10.60 12.67
C MET A 93 -8.15 -11.29 12.67
N SER A 94 -8.26 -12.48 13.27
CA SER A 94 -9.54 -13.19 13.38
C SER A 94 -10.54 -12.45 14.26
N LYS A 95 -10.09 -11.83 15.37
CA LYS A 95 -10.93 -11.00 16.22
C LYS A 95 -11.42 -9.75 15.47
N LEU A 96 -10.62 -9.14 14.59
CA LEU A 96 -11.05 -7.99 13.78
C LEU A 96 -11.83 -8.34 12.51
N GLY A 97 -11.76 -9.58 12.03
CA GLY A 97 -12.32 -9.96 10.73
C GLY A 97 -11.48 -9.46 9.54
N LEU A 98 -10.15 -9.35 9.71
CA LEU A 98 -9.23 -9.06 8.61
C LEU A 98 -9.05 -10.31 7.75
N GLY A 99 -9.23 -10.18 6.43
CA GLY A 99 -9.11 -11.29 5.49
C GLY A 99 -7.68 -11.53 5.01
N TYR A 100 -6.79 -10.57 5.22
CA TYR A 100 -5.46 -10.56 4.63
C TYR A 100 -4.37 -10.08 5.61
N PHE A 101 -3.11 -10.41 5.31
CA PHE A 101 -1.92 -9.79 5.91
C PHE A 101 -0.79 -9.62 4.91
N CYS A 102 0.14 -8.76 5.26
CA CYS A 102 1.34 -8.44 4.50
C CYS A 102 2.56 -8.64 5.39
N PHE A 103 3.69 -9.10 4.83
CA PHE A 103 4.92 -9.33 5.60
C PHE A 103 6.20 -9.03 4.81
N HIS A 104 7.23 -8.55 5.50
CA HIS A 104 8.60 -8.81 5.08
C HIS A 104 9.02 -10.19 5.57
N ASP A 105 9.88 -10.85 4.80
CA ASP A 105 10.51 -12.12 5.18
C ASP A 105 10.93 -12.19 6.66
N PHE A 106 11.76 -11.25 7.13
CA PHE A 106 12.27 -11.27 8.50
C PHE A 106 11.34 -10.64 9.55
N ASP A 107 10.15 -10.20 9.15
CA ASP A 107 9.07 -9.98 10.10
C ASP A 107 8.50 -11.31 10.61
N LEU A 108 8.45 -12.33 9.75
CA LEU A 108 7.91 -13.64 10.13
C LEU A 108 8.83 -14.34 11.13
N VAL A 109 10.14 -14.25 10.92
CA VAL A 109 11.16 -14.94 11.73
C VAL A 109 12.50 -14.21 11.69
N GLU A 110 13.28 -14.31 12.76
CA GLU A 110 14.62 -13.71 12.81
C GLU A 110 15.56 -14.27 11.74
N GLU A 111 16.32 -13.37 11.11
CA GLU A 111 17.39 -13.69 10.18
C GLU A 111 18.43 -14.64 10.83
N GLY A 112 18.90 -15.63 10.07
CA GLY A 112 19.95 -16.56 10.50
C GLY A 112 21.36 -16.02 10.26
N ASP A 113 22.36 -16.70 10.82
CA ASP A 113 23.78 -16.38 10.67
C ASP A 113 24.31 -16.65 9.25
N SER A 114 23.49 -17.25 8.38
CA SER A 114 23.79 -17.50 6.98
C SER A 114 22.52 -17.56 6.14
N LEU A 115 22.63 -17.32 4.83
CA LEU A 115 21.51 -17.44 3.89
C LEU A 115 20.82 -18.82 3.96
N SER A 116 21.57 -19.89 4.17
CA SER A 116 21.02 -21.25 4.31
C SER A 116 20.17 -21.38 5.58
N GLN A 117 20.64 -20.84 6.71
CA GLN A 117 19.86 -20.86 7.95
C GLN A 117 18.63 -19.94 7.84
N SER A 118 18.75 -18.77 7.22
CA SER A 118 17.60 -17.88 6.94
C SER A 118 16.55 -18.58 6.07
N ALA A 119 16.96 -19.29 5.01
CA ALA A 119 16.06 -20.07 4.17
C ALA A 119 15.33 -21.15 4.96
N GLN A 120 16.04 -21.92 5.79
CA GLN A 120 15.43 -22.96 6.63
C GLN A 120 14.42 -22.37 7.63
N ARG A 121 14.74 -21.23 8.26
CA ARG A 121 13.81 -20.56 9.19
C ARG A 121 12.56 -20.05 8.48
N LEU A 122 12.71 -19.44 7.30
CA LEU A 122 11.58 -18.99 6.47
C LEU A 122 10.70 -20.17 6.04
N ASP A 123 11.30 -21.28 5.61
CA ASP A 123 10.57 -22.48 5.24
C ASP A 123 9.73 -23.03 6.41
N MET A 124 10.34 -23.13 7.60
CA MET A 124 9.66 -23.60 8.81
C MET A 124 8.52 -22.68 9.27
N ILE A 125 8.72 -21.36 9.25
CA ILE A 125 7.68 -20.44 9.71
C ILE A 125 6.54 -20.32 8.69
N THR A 126 6.84 -20.43 7.39
CA THR A 126 5.82 -20.45 6.34
C THR A 126 4.98 -21.72 6.38
N ASP A 127 5.54 -22.89 6.73
CA ASP A 127 4.72 -24.10 7.01
C ASP A 127 3.71 -23.85 8.12
N TYR A 128 4.14 -23.18 9.19
CA TYR A 128 3.26 -22.84 10.29
C TYR A 128 2.20 -21.81 9.88
N ALA A 129 2.59 -20.77 9.13
CA ALA A 129 1.65 -19.79 8.58
C ALA A 129 0.61 -20.47 7.69
N SER A 130 0.99 -21.41 6.82
CA SER A 130 0.04 -22.18 6.00
C SER A 130 -1.00 -22.92 6.84
N SER A 131 -0.59 -23.52 7.97
CA SER A 131 -1.55 -24.18 8.87
C SER A 131 -2.54 -23.20 9.48
N LYS A 132 -2.08 -22.02 9.91
CA LYS A 132 -2.94 -20.96 10.44
C LYS A 132 -3.89 -20.39 9.41
N MET A 133 -3.42 -20.18 8.17
CA MET A 133 -4.24 -19.75 7.05
C MET A 133 -5.33 -20.77 6.72
N ALA A 134 -5.03 -22.06 6.78
CA ALA A 134 -6.03 -23.11 6.59
C ALA A 134 -7.07 -23.15 7.72
N GLU A 135 -6.68 -22.85 8.95
CA GLU A 135 -7.58 -22.80 10.12
C GLU A 135 -8.53 -21.59 10.09
N THR A 136 -8.04 -20.42 9.66
CA THR A 136 -8.80 -19.15 9.77
C THR A 136 -9.38 -18.66 8.45
N GLY A 137 -8.85 -19.12 7.31
CA GLY A 137 -9.18 -18.59 5.99
C GLY A 137 -8.50 -17.25 5.64
N ILE A 138 -7.65 -16.71 6.53
CA ILE A 138 -6.85 -15.51 6.28
C ILE A 138 -5.81 -15.80 5.18
N LYS A 139 -5.55 -14.83 4.32
CA LYS A 139 -4.66 -14.96 3.15
C LYS A 139 -3.49 -13.98 3.20
N VAL A 140 -2.48 -14.23 2.38
CA VAL A 140 -1.39 -13.26 2.14
C VAL A 140 -1.82 -12.34 1.00
N LEU A 141 -1.91 -11.03 1.26
CA LEU A 141 -2.14 -10.06 0.18
C LEU A 141 -0.85 -9.89 -0.63
N TRP A 142 0.27 -9.75 0.07
CA TRP A 142 1.60 -9.77 -0.51
C TRP A 142 2.69 -10.10 0.51
N GLY A 143 3.81 -10.59 -0.01
CA GLY A 143 5.08 -10.64 0.72
C GLY A 143 6.10 -9.67 0.10
N THR A 144 7.18 -9.42 0.82
CA THR A 144 8.31 -8.60 0.39
C THR A 144 9.59 -9.01 1.13
N ALA A 145 10.74 -8.48 0.71
CA ALA A 145 12.03 -8.68 1.37
C ALA A 145 12.46 -7.40 2.10
N ASN A 146 12.83 -7.50 3.38
CA ASN A 146 13.44 -6.38 4.09
C ASN A 146 14.92 -6.22 3.66
N LEU A 147 15.14 -5.43 2.61
CA LEU A 147 16.45 -5.12 2.06
C LEU A 147 17.03 -3.79 2.58
N PHE A 148 16.63 -3.35 3.77
CA PHE A 148 16.92 -1.99 4.23
C PHE A 148 17.31 -1.86 5.71
N SER A 149 16.93 -2.82 6.57
CA SER A 149 17.27 -2.78 7.99
C SER A 149 18.69 -3.27 8.29
N ASN A 150 19.15 -4.34 7.63
CA ASN A 150 20.48 -4.89 7.88
C ASN A 150 21.58 -3.91 7.41
N THR A 151 22.66 -3.76 8.20
CA THR A 151 23.76 -2.82 7.91
C THR A 151 24.45 -3.08 6.58
N ARG A 152 24.38 -4.30 6.04
CA ARG A 152 24.91 -4.62 4.71
C ARG A 152 24.27 -3.79 3.59
N TYR A 153 23.03 -3.33 3.78
CA TYR A 153 22.27 -2.55 2.80
C TYR A 153 22.41 -1.03 2.97
N MET A 154 23.32 -0.55 3.84
CA MET A 154 23.46 0.88 4.11
C MET A 154 23.76 1.75 2.88
N ASN A 155 24.26 1.15 1.79
CA ASN A 155 24.57 1.82 0.52
C ASN A 155 23.67 1.32 -0.64
N GLY A 156 22.48 0.78 -0.35
CA GLY A 156 21.57 0.20 -1.35
C GLY A 156 21.53 -1.32 -1.33
N ALA A 157 20.59 -1.89 -2.07
CA ALA A 157 20.46 -3.34 -2.22
C ALA A 157 20.67 -3.73 -3.68
N ALA A 158 19.70 -3.55 -4.56
CA ALA A 158 19.87 -3.67 -6.00
C ALA A 158 20.71 -2.52 -6.58
N THR A 159 20.67 -1.34 -5.95
CA THR A 159 21.45 -0.17 -6.36
C THR A 159 22.84 -0.11 -5.71
N ASN A 160 23.22 -1.12 -4.91
CA ASN A 160 24.47 -1.07 -4.19
C ASN A 160 25.69 -0.99 -5.13
N PRO A 161 26.69 -0.13 -4.84
CA PRO A 161 27.93 -0.07 -5.63
C PRO A 161 28.81 -1.32 -5.49
N ASP A 162 28.58 -2.19 -4.50
CA ASP A 162 29.20 -3.51 -4.37
C ASP A 162 28.25 -4.63 -4.85
N PHE A 163 28.63 -5.29 -5.95
CA PHE A 163 27.88 -6.41 -6.53
C PHE A 163 27.67 -7.59 -5.57
N LYS A 164 28.52 -7.77 -4.54
CA LYS A 164 28.30 -8.81 -3.52
C LYS A 164 27.04 -8.53 -2.70
N VAL A 165 26.73 -7.26 -2.43
CA VAL A 165 25.50 -6.87 -1.74
C VAL A 165 24.30 -7.08 -2.66
N VAL A 166 24.40 -6.71 -3.95
CA VAL A 166 23.36 -7.00 -4.95
C VAL A 166 23.05 -8.50 -5.01
N SER A 167 24.09 -9.34 -5.01
CA SER A 167 23.94 -10.80 -5.02
C SER A 167 23.26 -11.33 -3.75
N HIS A 168 23.57 -10.74 -2.58
CA HIS A 168 22.93 -11.11 -1.32
C HIS A 168 21.46 -10.66 -1.28
N ALA A 169 21.15 -9.45 -1.77
CA ALA A 169 19.79 -8.96 -1.92
C ALA A 169 18.96 -9.88 -2.84
N ALA A 170 19.54 -10.32 -3.97
CA ALA A 170 18.87 -11.25 -4.88
C ALA A 170 18.55 -12.59 -4.20
N ALA A 171 19.46 -13.12 -3.39
CA ALA A 171 19.21 -14.36 -2.63
C ALA A 171 18.06 -14.19 -1.62
N GLN A 172 17.98 -13.05 -0.94
CA GLN A 172 16.90 -12.76 0.00
C GLN A 172 15.56 -12.58 -0.72
N VAL A 173 15.52 -11.82 -1.82
CA VAL A 173 14.31 -11.65 -2.66
C VAL A 173 13.81 -12.99 -3.19
N LYS A 174 14.73 -13.88 -3.60
CA LYS A 174 14.37 -15.24 -3.97
C LYS A 174 13.66 -15.97 -2.83
N HIS A 175 14.18 -15.93 -1.60
CA HIS A 175 13.54 -16.57 -0.45
C HIS A 175 12.19 -15.96 -0.11
N ALA A 176 12.05 -14.63 -0.17
CA ALA A 176 10.79 -13.93 0.08
C ALA A 176 9.74 -14.26 -1.00
N LEU A 177 10.14 -14.34 -2.28
CA LEU A 177 9.28 -14.81 -3.37
C LEU A 177 8.84 -16.25 -3.16
N ASP A 178 9.76 -17.15 -2.82
CA ASP A 178 9.43 -18.56 -2.55
C ASP A 178 8.44 -18.68 -1.38
N ALA A 179 8.64 -17.91 -0.30
CA ALA A 179 7.73 -17.83 0.84
C ALA A 179 6.34 -17.30 0.42
N THR A 180 6.31 -16.25 -0.40
CA THR A 180 5.07 -15.67 -0.92
C THR A 180 4.31 -16.67 -1.80
N ILE A 181 5.00 -17.35 -2.71
CA ILE A 181 4.43 -18.39 -3.58
C ILE A 181 3.90 -19.55 -2.75
N LYS A 182 4.68 -20.05 -1.78
CA LYS A 182 4.29 -21.14 -0.87
C LYS A 182 3.02 -20.81 -0.09
N LEU A 183 2.86 -19.55 0.32
CA LEU A 183 1.68 -19.07 1.03
C LEU A 183 0.53 -18.63 0.11
N ASN A 184 0.65 -18.81 -1.21
CA ASN A 184 -0.32 -18.35 -2.21
C ASN A 184 -0.61 -16.85 -2.09
N GLY A 185 0.43 -16.04 -1.85
CA GLY A 185 0.32 -14.59 -1.83
C GLY A 185 -0.19 -14.06 -3.18
N GLU A 186 -1.12 -13.11 -3.13
CA GLU A 186 -1.77 -12.60 -4.34
C GLU A 186 -0.85 -11.63 -5.12
N ASN A 187 0.10 -10.98 -4.44
CA ASN A 187 1.01 -9.99 -5.01
C ASN A 187 2.40 -10.04 -4.33
N TYR A 188 3.38 -9.30 -4.85
CA TYR A 188 4.71 -9.14 -4.24
C TYR A 188 5.19 -7.69 -4.37
N VAL A 189 5.69 -7.10 -3.29
CA VAL A 189 6.05 -5.67 -3.23
C VAL A 189 7.56 -5.48 -3.29
N PHE A 190 7.99 -4.37 -3.90
CA PHE A 190 9.31 -3.78 -3.78
C PHE A 190 9.17 -2.34 -3.29
N TRP A 191 9.56 -2.10 -2.04
CA TRP A 191 9.77 -0.77 -1.50
C TRP A 191 11.27 -0.47 -1.43
N GLY A 192 11.70 0.58 -2.12
CA GLY A 192 13.10 0.92 -2.33
C GLY A 192 13.79 1.62 -1.16
N GLY A 193 13.58 1.20 0.10
CA GLY A 193 14.03 1.98 1.28
C GLY A 193 15.53 2.37 1.29
N ARG A 194 16.41 1.60 0.62
CA ARG A 194 17.83 1.98 0.39
C ARG A 194 18.18 2.20 -1.08
N GLU A 195 17.22 2.03 -1.99
CA GLU A 195 17.38 2.15 -3.44
C GLU A 195 17.28 3.64 -3.82
N GLY A 196 18.37 4.35 -3.54
CA GLY A 196 18.48 5.79 -3.67
C GLY A 196 19.86 6.23 -3.23
N TYR A 197 20.03 7.52 -2.96
CA TYR A 197 21.32 8.04 -2.53
C TYR A 197 21.25 8.95 -1.32
N MET A 198 22.38 9.05 -0.62
CA MET A 198 22.60 10.05 0.44
C MET A 198 23.29 11.31 -0.10
N SER A 199 24.19 11.15 -1.08
CA SER A 199 24.90 12.25 -1.74
C SER A 199 25.04 11.96 -3.22
N LEU A 200 24.79 12.95 -4.07
CA LEU A 200 24.98 12.78 -5.52
C LEU A 200 26.48 12.74 -5.90
N LEU A 201 27.38 13.24 -5.04
CA LEU A 201 28.81 13.31 -5.32
C LEU A 201 29.48 11.95 -5.50
N ASN A 202 28.94 10.90 -4.88
CA ASN A 202 29.47 9.54 -4.94
C ASN A 202 28.50 8.55 -5.60
N THR A 203 27.50 9.05 -6.33
CA THR A 203 26.41 8.23 -6.90
C THR A 203 26.43 8.34 -8.42
N ASP A 204 26.56 7.19 -9.10
CA ASP A 204 26.28 7.08 -10.53
C ASP A 204 24.82 6.67 -10.71
N MET A 205 23.93 7.66 -10.63
CA MET A 205 22.48 7.43 -10.60
C MET A 205 21.98 6.66 -11.82
N LYS A 206 22.50 6.93 -13.02
CA LYS A 206 22.07 6.22 -14.23
C LYS A 206 22.39 4.73 -14.13
N ARG A 207 23.59 4.40 -13.63
CA ARG A 207 24.03 3.02 -13.48
C ARG A 207 23.25 2.29 -12.38
N GLU A 208 22.96 2.95 -11.28
CA GLU A 208 22.13 2.39 -10.21
C GLU A 208 20.70 2.10 -10.68
N LEU A 209 20.08 3.00 -11.45
CA LEU A 209 18.77 2.76 -12.06
C LEU A 209 18.79 1.61 -13.08
N ASP A 210 19.85 1.49 -13.88
CA ASP A 210 20.04 0.35 -14.80
C ASP A 210 20.13 -0.98 -14.03
N HIS A 211 20.84 -0.99 -12.89
CA HIS A 211 20.96 -2.17 -12.04
C HIS A 211 19.63 -2.52 -11.36
N LEU A 212 18.90 -1.54 -10.83
CA LEU A 212 17.57 -1.73 -10.25
C LEU A 212 16.62 -2.35 -11.27
N ALA A 213 16.57 -1.79 -12.48
CA ALA A 213 15.76 -2.36 -13.56
C ALA A 213 16.17 -3.81 -13.85
N ARG A 214 17.47 -4.09 -14.01
CA ARG A 214 17.96 -5.46 -14.25
C ARG A 214 17.59 -6.42 -13.13
N PHE A 215 17.60 -5.95 -11.88
CA PHE A 215 17.23 -6.74 -10.71
C PHE A 215 15.75 -7.06 -10.70
N LEU A 216 14.88 -6.08 -10.98
CA LEU A 216 13.43 -6.28 -11.08
C LEU A 216 13.05 -7.23 -12.21
N HIS A 217 13.72 -7.13 -13.37
CA HIS A 217 13.60 -8.10 -14.47
C HIS A 217 13.92 -9.52 -13.99
N ALA A 218 15.05 -9.71 -13.31
CA ALA A 218 15.47 -11.03 -12.82
C ALA A 218 14.50 -11.61 -11.78
N ALA A 219 13.99 -10.77 -10.86
CA ALA A 219 13.01 -11.19 -9.86
C ALA A 219 11.67 -11.61 -10.50
N ARG A 220 11.18 -10.81 -11.46
CA ARG A 220 9.97 -11.09 -12.24
C ARG A 220 10.10 -12.39 -13.02
N ASP A 221 11.19 -12.56 -13.77
CA ASP A 221 11.44 -13.76 -14.57
C ASP A 221 11.52 -15.02 -13.69
N TYR A 222 12.21 -14.95 -12.55
CA TYR A 222 12.29 -16.04 -11.59
C TYR A 222 10.90 -16.42 -11.06
N ALA A 223 10.16 -15.45 -10.54
CA ALA A 223 8.85 -15.68 -9.95
C ALA A 223 7.86 -16.27 -10.95
N ARG A 224 7.84 -15.76 -12.19
CA ARG A 224 7.03 -16.33 -13.29
C ARG A 224 7.44 -17.77 -13.61
N ALA A 225 8.75 -18.07 -13.64
CA ALA A 225 9.25 -19.43 -13.83
C ALA A 225 8.87 -20.39 -12.68
N GLN A 226 8.65 -19.87 -11.46
CA GLN A 226 8.11 -20.63 -10.32
C GLN A 226 6.58 -20.68 -10.28
N GLY A 227 5.89 -20.15 -11.30
CA GLY A 227 4.44 -20.21 -11.42
C GLY A 227 3.68 -19.06 -10.74
N PHE A 228 4.35 -18.04 -10.21
CA PHE A 228 3.69 -16.88 -9.60
C PHE A 228 2.86 -16.11 -10.63
N GLN A 229 1.54 -16.03 -10.42
CA GLN A 229 0.60 -15.31 -11.29
C GLN A 229 0.19 -13.94 -10.76
N GLY A 230 0.66 -13.58 -9.55
CA GLY A 230 0.32 -12.31 -8.92
C GLY A 230 0.96 -11.11 -9.60
N SER A 231 0.49 -9.92 -9.23
CA SER A 231 1.10 -8.65 -9.67
C SER A 231 2.34 -8.33 -8.83
N PHE A 232 3.31 -7.66 -9.45
CA PHE A 232 4.40 -7.03 -8.71
C PHE A 232 4.06 -5.57 -8.46
N PHE A 233 4.40 -5.06 -7.29
CA PHE A 233 4.19 -3.66 -6.96
C PHE A 233 5.51 -2.95 -6.69
N ILE A 234 5.65 -1.74 -7.22
CA ILE A 234 6.60 -0.75 -6.71
C ILE A 234 5.84 0.17 -5.77
N GLU A 235 6.43 0.45 -4.62
CA GLU A 235 5.84 1.33 -3.61
C GLU A 235 6.60 2.66 -3.57
N PRO A 236 6.05 3.74 -4.15
CA PRO A 236 6.78 4.99 -4.26
C PRO A 236 6.97 5.66 -2.89
N LYS A 237 8.13 6.29 -2.70
CA LYS A 237 8.45 7.18 -1.58
C LYS A 237 9.54 8.17 -2.01
N PRO A 238 9.49 9.46 -1.64
CA PRO A 238 10.47 10.44 -2.13
C PRO A 238 11.85 10.34 -1.46
N CYS A 239 11.89 9.93 -0.20
CA CYS A 239 13.06 9.94 0.67
C CYS A 239 12.75 9.16 1.97
N GLU A 240 13.68 9.20 2.93
CA GLU A 240 13.60 8.55 4.24
C GLU A 240 13.56 7.01 4.15
N PRO A 241 14.68 6.33 4.44
CA PRO A 241 15.90 6.86 5.05
C PRO A 241 16.93 7.45 4.07
N SER A 242 16.69 7.35 2.76
CA SER A 242 17.55 7.96 1.73
C SER A 242 17.39 9.50 1.70
N LYS A 243 18.37 10.23 1.18
CA LYS A 243 18.19 11.67 0.89
C LYS A 243 17.24 11.86 -0.31
N HIS A 244 17.34 10.95 -1.28
CA HIS A 244 16.48 10.85 -2.44
C HIS A 244 16.33 9.36 -2.76
N GLN A 245 15.09 8.88 -2.76
CA GLN A 245 14.76 7.54 -3.23
C GLN A 245 14.39 7.62 -4.71
N TYR A 246 14.74 6.57 -5.48
CA TYR A 246 14.57 6.60 -6.94
C TYR A 246 13.12 6.47 -7.40
N ASP A 247 12.35 5.65 -6.71
CA ASP A 247 10.90 5.48 -6.83
C ASP A 247 10.15 6.63 -6.13
N TYR A 248 10.42 7.87 -6.56
CA TYR A 248 10.04 9.09 -5.82
C TYR A 248 8.53 9.30 -5.62
N ASP A 249 7.75 9.14 -6.70
CA ASP A 249 6.29 9.28 -6.74
C ASP A 249 5.71 8.41 -7.88
N ALA A 250 4.40 8.38 -8.01
CA ALA A 250 3.69 7.56 -8.98
C ALA A 250 4.12 7.86 -10.42
N ALA A 251 4.22 9.13 -10.80
CA ALA A 251 4.61 9.53 -12.14
C ALA A 251 6.06 9.11 -12.46
N THR A 252 6.97 9.24 -11.50
CA THR A 252 8.37 8.82 -11.62
C THR A 252 8.48 7.32 -11.81
N VAL A 253 7.74 6.54 -11.01
CA VAL A 253 7.71 5.08 -11.12
C VAL A 253 7.09 4.63 -12.44
N VAL A 254 5.97 5.22 -12.88
CA VAL A 254 5.37 4.94 -14.19
C VAL A 254 6.38 5.21 -15.31
N GLY A 255 7.11 6.33 -15.26
CA GLY A 255 8.16 6.66 -16.22
C GLY A 255 9.29 5.62 -16.23
N PHE A 256 9.78 5.22 -15.05
CA PHE A 256 10.80 4.19 -14.91
C PHE A 256 10.34 2.83 -15.48
N LEU A 257 9.14 2.37 -15.12
CA LEU A 257 8.61 1.08 -15.58
C LEU A 257 8.47 1.05 -17.10
N ASN A 258 7.94 2.12 -17.71
CA ASN A 258 7.84 2.24 -19.17
C ASN A 258 9.21 2.28 -19.86
N GLN A 259 10.16 3.04 -19.30
CA GLN A 259 11.52 3.16 -19.85
C GLN A 259 12.26 1.82 -19.91
N TYR A 260 12.00 0.93 -18.94
CA TYR A 260 12.68 -0.37 -18.82
C TYR A 260 11.82 -1.57 -19.22
N GLY A 261 10.62 -1.38 -19.79
CA GLY A 261 9.78 -2.49 -20.26
C GLY A 261 9.24 -3.38 -19.12
N LEU A 262 8.82 -2.77 -18.01
CA LEU A 262 8.27 -3.44 -16.82
C LEU A 262 6.77 -3.19 -16.63
N GLN A 263 6.17 -2.29 -17.42
CA GLN A 263 4.79 -1.80 -17.27
C GLN A 263 3.70 -2.87 -17.32
N ASP A 264 3.96 -4.02 -17.96
CA ASP A 264 2.98 -5.08 -18.14
C ASP A 264 2.92 -6.06 -16.95
N ASP A 265 3.94 -6.07 -16.10
CA ASP A 265 4.03 -6.96 -14.92
C ASP A 265 3.94 -6.21 -13.59
N PHE A 266 4.28 -4.93 -13.59
CA PHE A 266 4.33 -4.09 -12.39
C PHE A 266 3.19 -3.10 -12.33
N LYS A 267 2.71 -2.86 -11.12
CA LYS A 267 1.75 -1.81 -10.76
C LYS A 267 2.29 -1.05 -9.55
N LEU A 268 1.53 -0.10 -9.05
CA LEU A 268 1.92 0.72 -7.90
C LEU A 268 1.15 0.30 -6.65
N ASN A 269 1.87 0.25 -5.53
CA ASN A 269 1.31 0.25 -4.18
C ASN A 269 1.42 1.68 -3.64
N ILE A 270 0.32 2.41 -3.56
CA ILE A 270 0.37 3.83 -3.15
C ILE A 270 0.13 3.96 -1.66
N GLU A 271 1.06 4.59 -0.96
CA GLU A 271 0.91 4.93 0.46
C GLU A 271 0.54 6.41 0.65
N VAL A 272 -0.39 6.67 1.58
CA VAL A 272 -0.84 8.04 1.89
C VAL A 272 0.29 8.92 2.43
N ASN A 273 1.05 8.45 3.42
CA ASN A 273 2.11 9.24 4.04
C ASN A 273 3.24 9.52 3.02
N HIS A 274 3.62 8.52 2.21
CA HIS A 274 4.60 8.70 1.14
C HIS A 274 4.17 9.74 0.09
N ALA A 275 2.90 9.69 -0.34
CA ALA A 275 2.34 10.68 -1.26
C ALA A 275 2.44 12.11 -0.71
N THR A 276 2.07 12.29 0.57
CA THR A 276 2.16 13.63 1.18
C THR A 276 3.59 14.10 1.41
N LEU A 277 4.52 13.18 1.69
CA LEU A 277 5.95 13.50 1.78
C LEU A 277 6.54 13.94 0.44
N SER A 278 6.02 13.44 -0.69
CA SER A 278 6.50 13.83 -2.02
C SER A 278 5.94 15.19 -2.48
N GLY A 279 5.04 15.78 -1.69
CA GLY A 279 4.37 17.05 -1.99
C GLY A 279 3.03 16.89 -2.71
N HIS A 280 2.49 15.67 -2.79
CA HIS A 280 1.25 15.36 -3.50
C HIS A 280 0.12 15.00 -2.53
N THR A 281 -1.13 15.11 -2.98
CA THR A 281 -2.25 14.49 -2.25
C THR A 281 -2.28 13.00 -2.56
N PHE A 282 -2.81 12.20 -1.63
CA PHE A 282 -3.05 10.77 -1.90
C PHE A 282 -3.98 10.57 -3.12
N GLN A 283 -5.01 11.40 -3.25
CA GLN A 283 -5.91 11.40 -4.41
C GLN A 283 -5.15 11.59 -5.73
N HIS A 284 -4.15 12.49 -5.78
CA HIS A 284 -3.37 12.74 -6.97
C HIS A 284 -2.61 11.48 -7.42
N GLU A 285 -1.90 10.84 -6.49
CA GLU A 285 -1.11 9.64 -6.78
C GLU A 285 -1.99 8.47 -7.25
N LEU A 286 -3.20 8.34 -6.70
CA LEU A 286 -4.20 7.39 -7.16
C LEU A 286 -4.67 7.70 -8.58
N GLU A 287 -4.94 8.96 -8.91
CA GLU A 287 -5.42 9.36 -10.25
C GLU A 287 -4.33 9.14 -11.32
N VAL A 288 -3.07 9.46 -11.00
CA VAL A 288 -1.91 9.16 -11.86
C VAL A 288 -1.80 7.66 -12.10
N SER A 289 -1.86 6.86 -11.04
CA SER A 289 -1.76 5.39 -11.12
C SER A 289 -2.93 4.78 -11.90
N ALA A 290 -4.16 5.25 -11.67
CA ALA A 290 -5.35 4.80 -12.37
C ALA A 290 -5.29 5.16 -13.87
N GLY A 291 -4.90 6.39 -14.20
CA GLY A 291 -4.73 6.86 -15.58
C GLY A 291 -3.65 6.09 -16.36
N ALA A 292 -2.62 5.60 -15.67
CA ALA A 292 -1.59 4.74 -16.24
C ALA A 292 -1.98 3.24 -16.29
N ASN A 293 -3.19 2.87 -15.82
CA ASN A 293 -3.63 1.48 -15.65
C ASN A 293 -2.71 0.66 -14.71
N MET A 294 -2.14 1.32 -13.71
CA MET A 294 -1.18 0.78 -12.76
C MET A 294 -1.60 0.95 -11.30
N LEU A 295 -2.87 1.22 -11.01
CA LEU A 295 -3.39 1.22 -9.64
C LEU A 295 -3.49 -0.23 -9.12
N GLY A 296 -2.44 -0.69 -8.44
CA GLY A 296 -2.29 -2.07 -7.98
C GLY A 296 -2.89 -2.31 -6.60
N SER A 297 -2.40 -1.58 -5.59
CA SER A 297 -2.77 -1.71 -4.17
C SER A 297 -2.59 -0.36 -3.47
N ILE A 298 -3.02 -0.26 -2.19
CA ILE A 298 -2.68 0.88 -1.35
C ILE A 298 -2.20 0.45 0.04
N ASP A 299 -1.37 1.31 0.62
CA ASP A 299 -1.09 1.34 2.05
C ASP A 299 -1.83 2.49 2.72
N ALA A 300 -2.70 2.11 3.65
CA ALA A 300 -3.66 2.93 4.33
C ALA A 300 -3.10 3.46 5.64
N ASN A 301 -2.58 4.68 5.56
CA ASN A 301 -2.14 5.43 6.72
C ASN A 301 -2.40 6.94 6.53
N ARG A 302 -1.67 7.77 7.27
CA ARG A 302 -1.54 9.20 7.06
C ARG A 302 -0.21 9.70 7.62
N GLY A 303 0.26 10.80 7.05
CA GLY A 303 1.29 11.63 7.63
C GLY A 303 0.78 12.63 8.66
N ASP A 304 1.67 13.53 9.02
CA ASP A 304 1.36 14.74 9.76
C ASP A 304 1.91 15.93 8.97
N TYR A 305 1.04 16.87 8.59
CA TYR A 305 1.41 17.99 7.72
C TYR A 305 2.46 18.94 8.32
N GLN A 306 2.70 18.87 9.62
CA GLN A 306 3.71 19.66 10.31
C GLN A 306 5.02 18.88 10.51
N ASN A 307 5.05 17.58 10.21
CA ASN A 307 6.19 16.70 10.42
C ASN A 307 6.61 16.07 9.09
N GLY A 308 7.72 16.56 8.52
CA GLY A 308 8.26 16.10 7.23
C GLY A 308 8.99 14.75 7.30
N TRP A 309 8.41 13.78 7.99
CA TRP A 309 8.87 12.40 8.06
C TRP A 309 7.67 11.44 8.16
N ASP A 310 7.95 10.16 8.02
CA ASP A 310 6.93 9.12 8.01
C ASP A 310 6.42 8.80 9.42
N THR A 311 5.14 9.07 9.64
CA THR A 311 4.51 8.91 10.96
C THR A 311 3.70 7.63 11.08
N ASP A 312 3.33 7.03 9.96
CA ASP A 312 2.57 5.79 9.79
C ASP A 312 1.33 5.77 10.69
N GLN A 313 0.59 6.87 10.72
CA GLN A 313 -0.62 6.98 11.54
C GLN A 313 -1.80 6.32 10.82
N PHE A 314 -2.74 5.74 11.56
CA PHE A 314 -3.99 5.29 10.95
C PHE A 314 -4.75 6.47 10.33
N PRO A 315 -5.50 6.29 9.23
CA PRO A 315 -6.22 7.38 8.60
C PRO A 315 -7.32 7.93 9.52
N THR A 316 -7.57 9.24 9.44
CA THR A 316 -8.59 9.93 10.28
C THR A 316 -9.44 10.94 9.53
N ASN A 317 -9.08 11.32 8.30
CA ASN A 317 -9.80 12.33 7.53
C ASN A 317 -10.78 11.67 6.54
N LEU A 318 -12.08 11.79 6.80
CA LEU A 318 -13.12 11.23 5.92
C LEU A 318 -13.19 11.93 4.56
N TYR A 319 -12.95 13.24 4.51
CA TYR A 319 -13.05 14.03 3.28
C TYR A 319 -12.00 13.54 2.27
N GLU A 320 -10.73 13.48 2.69
CA GLU A 320 -9.62 13.00 1.86
C GLU A 320 -9.80 11.54 1.41
N LEU A 321 -10.28 10.66 2.30
CA LEU A 321 -10.55 9.28 1.90
C LEU A 321 -11.75 9.16 0.95
N THR A 322 -12.75 10.03 1.06
CA THR A 322 -13.88 10.06 0.11
C THR A 322 -13.37 10.48 -1.27
N GLU A 323 -12.50 11.48 -1.35
CA GLU A 323 -11.81 11.87 -2.59
C GLU A 323 -10.99 10.74 -3.20
N ALA A 324 -10.27 9.97 -2.37
CA ALA A 324 -9.53 8.78 -2.81
C ALA A 324 -10.46 7.67 -3.31
N MET A 325 -11.56 7.38 -2.60
CA MET A 325 -12.52 6.35 -3.00
C MET A 325 -13.24 6.70 -4.30
N LEU A 326 -13.48 7.98 -4.60
CA LEU A 326 -14.01 8.41 -5.90
C LEU A 326 -13.08 7.99 -7.04
N VAL A 327 -11.76 8.17 -6.88
CA VAL A 327 -10.77 7.74 -7.88
C VAL A 327 -10.77 6.22 -8.03
N ILE A 328 -10.73 5.48 -6.91
CA ILE A 328 -10.72 4.01 -6.92
C ILE A 328 -11.99 3.45 -7.57
N LEU A 329 -13.17 4.00 -7.27
CA LEU A 329 -14.42 3.59 -7.90
C LEU A 329 -14.42 3.89 -9.41
N ARG A 330 -13.94 5.06 -9.84
CA ARG A 330 -13.82 5.42 -11.27
C ARG A 330 -12.87 4.48 -12.02
N ALA A 331 -11.80 4.03 -11.35
CA ALA A 331 -10.83 3.09 -11.91
C ALA A 331 -11.35 1.65 -11.97
N GLY A 332 -12.52 1.35 -11.39
CA GLY A 332 -13.07 -0.01 -11.30
C GLY A 332 -12.49 -0.85 -10.15
N GLY A 333 -11.81 -0.22 -9.20
CA GLY A 333 -11.16 -0.88 -8.07
C GLY A 333 -9.67 -1.19 -8.29
N PHE A 334 -9.09 -1.93 -7.35
CA PHE A 334 -7.68 -2.33 -7.40
C PHE A 334 -7.41 -3.45 -8.40
N GLN A 335 -6.26 -3.39 -9.07
CA GLN A 335 -5.81 -4.43 -10.00
C GLN A 335 -4.90 -5.45 -9.30
N GLY A 336 -5.50 -6.24 -8.41
CA GLY A 336 -4.84 -7.35 -7.69
C GLY A 336 -4.72 -7.13 -6.18
N GLY A 337 -4.44 -5.89 -5.76
CA GLY A 337 -4.18 -5.54 -4.36
C GLY A 337 -5.42 -5.39 -3.47
N GLY A 338 -5.25 -4.60 -2.42
CA GLY A 338 -6.23 -4.31 -1.37
C GLY A 338 -5.78 -3.11 -0.54
N ILE A 339 -6.28 -3.01 0.68
CA ILE A 339 -5.96 -1.93 1.61
C ILE A 339 -5.17 -2.51 2.77
N ASN A 340 -3.84 -2.40 2.73
CA ASN A 340 -2.99 -2.80 3.85
C ASN A 340 -2.84 -1.64 4.84
N PHE A 341 -3.05 -1.89 6.12
CA PHE A 341 -2.80 -0.88 7.14
C PHE A 341 -1.30 -0.83 7.47
N ASP A 342 -0.52 -0.20 6.61
CA ASP A 342 0.85 0.21 6.92
C ASP A 342 0.87 1.37 7.91
N ALA A 343 0.33 1.10 9.09
CA ALA A 343 0.18 2.05 10.17
C ALA A 343 0.53 1.39 11.51
N LYS A 344 1.12 2.16 12.41
CA LYS A 344 1.51 1.73 13.76
C LYS A 344 0.68 2.42 14.84
N VAL A 345 0.45 1.73 15.95
CA VAL A 345 0.03 2.40 17.19
C VAL A 345 1.12 3.38 17.62
N ARG A 346 0.76 4.41 18.37
CA ARG A 346 1.72 5.43 18.80
C ARG A 346 2.70 4.84 19.80
N ARG A 347 3.90 5.43 19.90
CA ARG A 347 4.92 5.02 20.87
C ARG A 347 4.39 4.95 22.31
N ASN A 348 3.46 5.84 22.67
CA ASN A 348 2.83 5.89 23.99
C ASN A 348 1.48 5.15 24.09
N SER A 349 1.07 4.44 23.04
CA SER A 349 -0.10 3.55 23.02
C SER A 349 0.37 2.12 23.24
N ILE A 350 0.46 1.72 24.52
CA ILE A 350 1.11 0.49 24.95
C ILE A 350 0.13 -0.63 25.30
N ASP A 351 -1.16 -0.31 25.41
CA ASP A 351 -2.16 -1.30 25.80
C ASP A 351 -2.56 -2.15 24.59
N ASN A 352 -2.81 -3.44 24.84
CA ASN A 352 -3.24 -4.36 23.79
C ASN A 352 -4.50 -3.90 23.04
N ALA A 353 -5.41 -3.18 23.72
CA ALA A 353 -6.62 -2.64 23.13
C ALA A 353 -6.36 -1.51 22.12
N ASP A 354 -5.24 -0.78 22.23
CA ASP A 354 -4.91 0.33 21.33
C ASP A 354 -4.75 -0.14 19.88
N LEU A 355 -4.23 -1.36 19.69
CA LEU A 355 -4.09 -1.96 18.36
C LEU A 355 -5.47 -2.19 17.72
N PHE A 356 -6.48 -2.59 18.51
CA PHE A 356 -7.86 -2.73 18.03
C PHE A 356 -8.50 -1.38 17.76
N TYR A 357 -8.39 -0.40 18.68
CA TYR A 357 -8.96 0.93 18.45
C TYR A 357 -8.45 1.56 17.17
N ALA A 358 -7.14 1.44 16.92
CA ALA A 358 -6.50 1.99 15.73
C ALA A 358 -7.02 1.35 14.43
N HIS A 359 -7.04 0.01 14.36
CA HIS A 359 -7.54 -0.70 13.19
C HIS A 359 -9.04 -0.52 12.96
N ILE A 360 -9.86 -0.55 14.03
CA ILE A 360 -11.30 -0.31 13.93
C ILE A 360 -11.57 1.06 13.32
N GLY A 361 -10.89 2.10 13.82
CA GLY A 361 -11.00 3.45 13.29
C GLY A 361 -10.65 3.52 11.80
N GLY A 362 -9.53 2.92 11.39
CA GLY A 362 -9.11 2.89 9.99
C GLY A 362 -10.08 2.14 9.08
N MET A 363 -10.51 0.94 9.49
CA MET A 363 -11.45 0.10 8.74
C MET A 363 -12.81 0.76 8.57
N ASP A 364 -13.37 1.32 9.67
CA ASP A 364 -14.64 2.04 9.61
C ASP A 364 -14.57 3.28 8.72
N LEU A 365 -13.45 4.02 8.77
CA LEU A 365 -13.30 5.23 7.99
C LEU A 365 -13.23 4.94 6.48
N PHE A 366 -12.49 3.91 6.07
CA PHE A 366 -12.46 3.45 4.68
C PHE A 366 -13.82 2.90 4.22
N ALA A 367 -14.50 2.12 5.06
CA ALA A 367 -15.86 1.64 4.76
C ALA A 367 -16.83 2.81 4.56
N ARG A 368 -16.80 3.81 5.47
CA ARG A 368 -17.61 5.02 5.37
C ARG A 368 -17.29 5.81 4.11
N ALA A 369 -16.01 6.05 3.84
CA ALA A 369 -15.57 6.78 2.65
C ALA A 369 -16.05 6.11 1.35
N LEU A 370 -15.99 4.77 1.27
CA LEU A 370 -16.48 4.03 0.11
C LEU A 370 -18.00 4.14 -0.07
N ILE A 371 -18.76 4.03 1.03
CA ILE A 371 -20.22 4.23 1.03
C ILE A 371 -20.57 5.63 0.52
N VAL A 372 -19.90 6.65 1.06
CA VAL A 372 -20.13 8.06 0.69
C VAL A 372 -19.74 8.31 -0.76
N ALA A 373 -18.59 7.81 -1.22
CA ALA A 373 -18.15 7.98 -2.61
C ALA A 373 -19.12 7.34 -3.62
N ASP A 374 -19.67 6.16 -3.32
CA ASP A 374 -20.71 5.52 -4.12
C ASP A 374 -22.01 6.35 -4.16
N GLN A 375 -22.42 6.93 -3.01
CA GLN A 375 -23.57 7.84 -2.95
C GLN A 375 -23.33 9.11 -3.79
N ILE A 376 -22.17 9.74 -3.68
CA ILE A 376 -21.80 10.90 -4.49
C ILE A 376 -21.88 10.58 -5.98
N GLN A 377 -21.35 9.43 -6.42
CA GLN A 377 -21.40 9.04 -7.84
C GLN A 377 -22.82 8.80 -8.36
N LYS A 378 -23.73 8.29 -7.51
CA LYS A 378 -25.09 7.94 -7.90
C LYS A 378 -26.08 9.09 -7.81
N GLU A 379 -25.94 9.93 -6.78
CA GLU A 379 -26.99 10.87 -6.37
C GLU A 379 -26.61 12.33 -6.62
N SER A 380 -25.32 12.64 -6.74
CA SER A 380 -24.86 14.02 -6.93
C SER A 380 -24.68 14.37 -8.41
N PRO A 381 -24.68 15.66 -8.79
CA PRO A 381 -24.36 16.08 -10.14
C PRO A 381 -22.86 16.03 -10.46
N LEU A 382 -22.00 15.59 -9.52
CA LEU A 382 -20.53 15.74 -9.62
C LEU A 382 -19.97 15.14 -10.92
N GLU A 383 -20.33 13.90 -11.25
CA GLU A 383 -19.82 13.23 -12.45
C GLU A 383 -20.32 13.89 -13.74
N ASN A 384 -21.59 14.31 -13.77
CA ASN A 384 -22.18 15.01 -14.91
C ASN A 384 -21.56 16.40 -15.11
N MET A 385 -21.29 17.13 -14.02
CA MET A 385 -20.60 18.41 -14.05
C MET A 385 -19.17 18.26 -14.58
N ARG A 386 -18.46 17.22 -14.12
CA ARG A 386 -17.12 16.90 -14.59
C ARG A 386 -17.14 16.58 -16.09
N ALA A 387 -18.04 15.70 -16.55
CA ALA A 387 -18.15 15.35 -17.97
C ALA A 387 -18.53 16.56 -18.84
N SER A 388 -19.51 17.36 -18.41
CA SER A 388 -19.97 18.56 -19.14
C SER A 388 -18.85 19.59 -19.33
N ARG A 389 -17.88 19.65 -18.41
CA ARG A 389 -16.74 20.56 -18.51
C ARG A 389 -15.85 20.27 -19.72
N TYR A 390 -15.86 19.04 -20.24
CA TYR A 390 -15.02 18.61 -21.36
C TYR A 390 -15.82 18.32 -22.65
N SER A 391 -17.12 18.64 -22.69
CA SER A 391 -18.01 18.23 -23.79
C SER A 391 -17.63 18.78 -25.17
N SER A 392 -16.79 19.82 -25.23
CA SER A 392 -16.24 20.32 -26.50
C SER A 392 -15.35 19.31 -27.21
N PHE A 393 -14.79 18.34 -26.49
CA PHE A 393 -13.94 17.27 -27.04
C PHE A 393 -14.74 16.03 -27.45
N ASP A 394 -16.03 15.95 -27.14
CA ASP A 394 -16.88 14.79 -27.47
C ASP A 394 -17.41 14.80 -28.91
N SER A 395 -17.25 15.92 -29.64
CA SER A 395 -17.72 16.05 -31.02
C SER A 395 -16.90 17.04 -31.86
N GLY A 396 -17.17 17.09 -33.16
CA GLY A 396 -16.58 18.08 -34.08
C GLY A 396 -15.06 18.12 -34.07
N SER A 397 -14.50 19.32 -34.20
CA SER A 397 -13.04 19.54 -34.23
C SER A 397 -12.35 19.19 -32.92
N GLY A 398 -13.04 19.31 -31.77
CA GLY A 398 -12.47 18.90 -30.48
C GLY A 398 -12.23 17.39 -30.43
N LYS A 399 -13.17 16.58 -30.93
CA LYS A 399 -12.97 15.14 -31.04
C LYS A 399 -11.90 14.76 -32.05
N ALA A 400 -11.84 15.47 -33.18
CA ALA A 400 -10.79 15.28 -34.17
C ALA A 400 -9.40 15.58 -33.59
N PHE A 401 -9.27 16.64 -32.78
CA PHE A 401 -8.04 16.96 -32.06
C PHE A 401 -7.66 15.85 -31.09
N GLU A 402 -8.59 15.41 -30.25
CA GLU A 402 -8.35 14.35 -29.25
C GLU A 402 -7.88 13.04 -29.91
N ASN A 403 -8.41 12.73 -31.09
CA ASN A 403 -8.02 11.54 -31.87
C ASN A 403 -6.71 11.72 -32.68
N GLY A 404 -6.01 12.87 -32.55
CA GLY A 404 -4.76 13.15 -33.27
C GLY A 404 -4.92 13.41 -34.77
N GLN A 405 -6.09 13.87 -35.21
CA GLN A 405 -6.43 14.05 -36.63
C GLN A 405 -6.22 15.46 -37.15
N LEU A 406 -5.88 16.42 -36.29
CA LEU A 406 -5.66 17.82 -36.66
C LEU A 406 -4.18 18.19 -36.54
N SER A 407 -3.64 18.85 -37.56
CA SER A 407 -2.30 19.45 -37.49
C SER A 407 -2.32 20.79 -36.74
N LEU A 408 -1.14 21.34 -36.46
CA LEU A 408 -1.04 22.69 -35.90
C LEU A 408 -1.63 23.75 -36.84
N GLU A 409 -1.49 23.58 -38.16
CA GLU A 409 -2.09 24.44 -39.18
C GLU A 409 -3.62 24.36 -39.18
N ASP A 410 -4.19 23.16 -39.00
CA ASP A 410 -5.64 23.01 -38.85
C ASP A 410 -6.16 23.73 -37.60
N LEU A 411 -5.46 23.60 -36.47
CA LEU A 411 -5.80 24.31 -35.23
C LEU A 411 -5.69 25.83 -35.40
N HIS A 412 -4.64 26.31 -36.08
CA HIS A 412 -4.49 27.73 -36.39
C HIS A 412 -5.66 28.24 -37.26
N ARG A 413 -6.02 27.50 -38.31
CA ARG A 413 -7.17 27.87 -39.16
C ARG A 413 -8.47 27.94 -38.36
N LEU A 414 -8.75 26.93 -37.53
CA LEU A 414 -9.92 26.91 -36.64
C LEU A 414 -9.95 28.11 -35.69
N ALA A 415 -8.80 28.54 -35.18
CA ALA A 415 -8.71 29.70 -34.30
C ALA A 415 -8.90 31.05 -35.02
N VAL A 416 -8.48 31.15 -36.30
CA VAL A 416 -8.67 32.36 -37.13
C VAL A 416 -10.11 32.48 -37.63
N GLU A 417 -10.74 31.36 -37.97
CA GLU A 417 -12.11 31.31 -38.50
C GLU A 417 -13.19 31.29 -37.42
N GLY A 418 -12.84 30.84 -36.20
CA GLY A 418 -13.77 30.68 -35.08
C GLY A 418 -13.96 31.93 -34.23
N ASP A 419 -14.97 31.89 -33.35
CA ASP A 419 -15.19 32.93 -32.35
C ASP A 419 -14.09 32.91 -31.28
N HIS A 420 -13.82 34.08 -30.70
CA HIS A 420 -12.90 34.18 -29.57
C HIS A 420 -13.41 33.38 -28.36
N PRO A 421 -12.55 32.58 -27.70
CA PRO A 421 -12.97 31.80 -26.55
C PRO A 421 -13.36 32.70 -25.38
N HIS A 422 -14.44 32.34 -24.69
CA HIS A 422 -14.87 33.00 -23.46
C HIS A 422 -14.43 32.21 -22.22
N PRO A 423 -14.03 32.90 -21.14
CA PRO A 423 -13.68 32.21 -19.89
C PRO A 423 -14.90 31.48 -19.33
N THR A 424 -14.68 30.23 -18.90
CA THR A 424 -15.69 29.41 -18.23
C THR A 424 -15.27 29.15 -16.79
N SER A 425 -16.14 29.43 -15.82
CA SER A 425 -15.86 29.21 -14.39
C SER A 425 -15.62 27.72 -14.09
N GLY A 426 -14.60 27.41 -13.30
CA GLY A 426 -14.30 26.05 -12.86
C GLY A 426 -15.24 25.50 -11.77
N ARG A 427 -16.00 26.38 -11.08
CA ARG A 427 -16.95 26.01 -10.01
C ARG A 427 -16.33 25.18 -8.87
N GLN A 428 -15.07 25.43 -8.53
CA GLN A 428 -14.32 24.61 -7.57
C GLN A 428 -15.01 24.51 -6.21
N GLU A 429 -15.45 25.63 -5.64
CA GLU A 429 -16.10 25.65 -4.32
C GLU A 429 -17.43 24.87 -4.34
N LEU A 430 -18.08 24.75 -5.51
CA LEU A 430 -19.28 23.92 -5.64
C LEU A 430 -18.91 22.43 -5.61
N PHE A 431 -17.83 22.01 -6.27
CA PHE A 431 -17.35 20.61 -6.21
C PHE A 431 -16.98 20.22 -4.77
N GLU A 432 -16.26 21.08 -4.05
CA GLU A 432 -15.86 20.84 -2.66
C GLU A 432 -17.08 20.78 -1.73
N ASN A 433 -18.02 21.70 -1.88
CA ASN A 433 -19.25 21.70 -1.10
C ASN A 433 -20.15 20.49 -1.41
N LEU A 434 -20.15 19.98 -2.65
CA LEU A 434 -20.89 18.76 -2.97
C LEU A 434 -20.37 17.57 -2.16
N ILE A 435 -19.06 17.42 -1.95
CA ILE A 435 -18.53 16.35 -1.09
C ILE A 435 -19.04 16.53 0.35
N ASN A 436 -18.94 17.75 0.89
CA ASN A 436 -19.39 18.07 2.26
C ASN A 436 -20.87 17.77 2.52
N LEU A 437 -21.74 17.80 1.50
CA LEU A 437 -23.16 17.47 1.66
C LEU A 437 -23.41 15.98 1.94
N TYR A 438 -22.47 15.10 1.60
CA TYR A 438 -22.59 13.65 1.77
C TYR A 438 -21.77 13.09 2.94
N LEU A 439 -20.87 13.88 3.54
CA LEU A 439 -20.10 13.49 4.73
C LEU A 439 -20.99 13.45 5.97
#